data_AF-A0A5K1ABZ3-F1
#
_entry.id   AF-A0A5K1ABZ3-F1
#
_cell.length_a   1.000
_cell.length_b   1.000
_cell.length_c   1.000
_cell.angle_alpha   90.00
_cell.angle_beta   90.00
_cell.angle_gamma   90.00
#
_symmetry.space_group_name_H-M   'P 1'
#
loop_
_entity.id
_entity.type
_entity.pdbx_description
1 polymer ?
#
loop_
_entity_poly.entity_id
_entity_poly.type
_entity_poly.pdbx_seq_one_letter_code
_entity_poly.pdbx_strand_id
1 'polypeptide(L)'
;TDGCFIMCFQLHLVEGKMQYLFDANGRRYVDAFGGIATVSCGHCHPDVVEAIVNQTRRLQHSTVLYLNNAVAEFAEALASKFPGNLK
;
A
#
# COMPACT_ATOMS: atom_id res chain seq x y z
N THR A 1 0.78 -27.92 -19.43
CA THR A 1 -0.45 -27.10 -19.38
C THR A 1 0.02 -25.68 -19.39
N ASP A 2 0.36 -25.26 -20.59
CA ASP A 2 1.32 -24.21 -20.84
C ASP A 2 0.50 -22.95 -21.09
N GLY A 3 0.15 -22.30 -19.98
CA GLY A 3 -0.66 -21.09 -19.94
C GLY A 3 0.16 -19.89 -20.38
N CYS A 4 0.20 -19.66 -21.69
CA CYS A 4 0.56 -18.39 -22.28
C CYS A 4 -0.36 -17.29 -21.73
N PHE A 5 0.11 -16.53 -20.74
CA PHE A 5 -0.43 -15.22 -20.39
C PHE A 5 0.75 -14.27 -20.12
N ILE A 6 1.02 -13.42 -21.11
CA ILE A 6 1.84 -12.18 -21.03
C ILE A 6 3.37 -12.39 -21.03
N MET A 7 3.91 -12.63 -22.22
CA MET A 7 5.33 -12.55 -22.56
C MET A 7 5.73 -11.11 -22.94
N CYS A 8 5.55 -10.16 -22.02
CA CYS A 8 6.08 -8.79 -22.17
C CYS A 8 7.02 -8.55 -21.00
N PHE A 9 8.32 -8.84 -21.20
CA PHE A 9 9.43 -8.69 -20.24
C PHE A 9 9.08 -9.04 -18.78
N GLN A 10 9.37 -10.27 -18.35
CA GLN A 10 9.20 -10.68 -16.95
C GLN A 10 10.14 -9.90 -16.00
N LEU A 11 9.74 -8.68 -15.64
CA LEU A 11 10.29 -7.97 -14.49
C LEU A 11 9.68 -8.59 -13.23
N HIS A 12 10.33 -9.64 -12.73
CA HIS A 12 9.91 -10.35 -11.52
C HIS A 12 10.46 -9.63 -10.29
N LEU A 13 9.67 -8.70 -9.75
CA LEU A 13 9.97 -7.95 -8.54
C LEU A 13 9.70 -8.80 -7.29
N VAL A 14 10.63 -8.83 -6.34
CA VAL A 14 10.55 -9.66 -5.12
C VAL A 14 10.67 -8.87 -3.83
N GLU A 15 11.24 -7.67 -3.87
CA GLU A 15 11.40 -6.79 -2.71
C GLU A 15 11.17 -5.33 -3.11
N GLY A 16 10.62 -4.54 -2.18
CA GLY A 16 10.47 -3.10 -2.32
C GLY A 16 10.93 -2.39 -1.05
N LYS A 17 11.63 -1.26 -1.21
CA LYS A 17 12.09 -0.41 -0.12
C LYS A 17 12.11 1.06 -0.56
N MET A 18 11.24 1.86 0.04
CA MET A 18 11.06 3.28 -0.30
C MET A 18 10.86 3.44 -1.82
N GLN A 19 11.67 4.25 -2.50
CA GLN A 19 11.59 4.46 -3.95
C GLN A 19 12.20 3.33 -4.80
N TYR A 20 12.65 2.23 -4.20
CA TYR A 20 13.36 1.17 -4.89
C TYR A 20 12.60 -0.14 -4.93
N LEU A 21 12.77 -0.85 -6.03
CA LEU A 21 12.30 -2.22 -6.24
C LEU A 21 13.50 -3.10 -6.60
N PHE A 22 13.44 -4.36 -6.20
CA PHE A 22 14.49 -5.34 -6.45
C PHE A 22 13.88 -6.55 -7.17
N ASP A 23 14.52 -6.98 -8.26
CA ASP A 23 14.12 -8.21 -8.94
C ASP A 23 14.72 -9.46 -8.28
N ALA A 24 14.24 -10.63 -8.70
CA ALA A 24 14.73 -11.92 -8.23
C ALA A 24 16.23 -12.18 -8.49
N ASN A 25 16.86 -11.41 -9.38
CA ASN A 25 18.29 -11.46 -9.66
C ASN A 25 19.09 -10.44 -8.83
N GLY A 26 18.44 -9.71 -7.91
CA GLY A 26 19.04 -8.70 -7.05
C GLY A 26 19.29 -7.35 -7.73
N ARG A 27 18.80 -7.12 -8.95
CA ARG A 27 18.95 -5.81 -9.61
C ARG A 27 17.99 -4.82 -8.98
N ARG A 28 18.48 -3.62 -8.71
CA ARG A 28 17.72 -2.51 -8.14
C ARG A 28 17.20 -1.58 -9.21
N TYR A 29 15.92 -1.22 -9.12
CA TYR A 29 15.21 -0.29 -9.99
C TYR A 29 14.69 0.88 -9.16
N VAL A 30 14.70 2.08 -9.73
CA VAL A 30 13.99 3.24 -9.16
C VAL A 30 12.54 3.17 -9.65
N ASP A 31 11.60 3.15 -8.72
CA ASP A 31 10.18 3.23 -9.02
C ASP A 31 9.77 4.69 -9.24
N ALA A 32 9.76 5.11 -10.51
CA ALA A 32 9.26 6.43 -10.93
C ALA A 32 7.75 6.44 -11.22
N PHE A 33 7.06 5.31 -11.03
CA PHE A 33 5.65 5.14 -11.33
C PHE A 33 4.78 5.02 -10.07
N GLY A 34 5.39 4.61 -8.96
CA GLY A 34 4.76 4.47 -7.65
C GLY A 34 3.62 3.46 -7.65
N GLY A 35 3.75 2.35 -8.39
CA GLY A 35 2.69 1.33 -8.49
C GLY A 35 1.35 1.88 -8.98
N ILE A 36 1.34 2.71 -10.03
CA ILE A 36 0.16 3.47 -10.49
C ILE A 36 -0.31 4.46 -9.41
N ALA A 37 0.62 5.31 -8.94
CA ALA A 37 0.39 6.33 -7.91
C ALA A 37 -0.18 5.82 -6.57
N THR A 38 -0.14 4.51 -6.29
CA THR A 38 -0.63 3.91 -5.04
C THR A 38 0.44 3.94 -3.94
N VAL A 39 1.72 3.88 -4.32
CA VAL A 39 2.86 3.78 -3.40
C VAL A 39 3.51 5.15 -3.21
N SER A 40 2.70 6.15 -2.85
CA SER A 40 3.15 7.55 -2.74
C SER A 40 4.14 7.78 -1.58
N CYS A 41 4.07 6.98 -0.52
CA CYS A 41 5.01 7.05 0.61
C CYS A 41 6.24 6.15 0.42
N GLY A 42 6.37 5.48 -0.73
CA GLY A 42 7.40 4.47 -0.96
C GLY A 42 7.02 3.08 -0.45
N HIS A 43 7.67 2.07 -1.03
CA HIS A 43 7.45 0.65 -0.73
C HIS A 43 7.86 0.32 0.70
N CYS A 44 7.03 -0.45 1.41
CA CYS A 44 7.32 -0.95 2.76
C CYS A 44 7.78 0.15 3.75
N HIS A 45 7.13 1.33 3.73
CA HIS A 45 7.44 2.42 4.66
C HIS A 45 7.30 1.95 6.12
N PRO A 46 8.32 2.17 6.99
CA PRO A 46 8.37 1.61 8.34
C PRO A 46 7.13 1.95 9.19
N ASP A 47 6.72 3.22 9.19
CA ASP A 47 5.55 3.66 9.98
C ASP A 47 4.24 3.00 9.51
N VAL A 48 4.10 2.76 8.20
CA VAL A 48 2.91 2.12 7.63
C VAL A 48 2.91 0.63 7.97
N VAL A 49 4.06 -0.04 7.82
CA VAL A 49 4.22 -1.46 8.16
C VAL A 49 3.96 -1.68 9.64
N GLU A 50 4.51 -0.85 10.52
CA GLU A 50 4.31 -0.94 11.96
C GLU A 50 2.83 -0.75 12.33
N ALA A 51 2.15 0.26 11.79
CA ALA A 51 0.73 0.49 12.03
C ALA A 51 -0.14 -0.71 11.58
N ILE A 52 0.13 -1.28 10.40
CA ILE A 52 -0.57 -2.46 9.87
C ILE A 52 -0.34 -3.67 10.77
N VAL A 53 0.90 -3.93 11.17
CA VAL A 53 1.25 -5.08 12.03
C VAL A 53 0.58 -4.94 13.40
N ASN A 54 0.66 -3.76 14.02
CA ASN A 54 0.04 -3.49 15.32
C ASN A 54 -1.48 -3.68 15.27
N GLN A 55 -2.14 -3.15 14.23
CA GLN A 55 -3.57 -3.32 14.06
C GLN A 55 -3.96 -4.78 13.81
N THR A 56 -3.26 -5.46 12.90
CA THR A 56 -3.55 -6.85 12.52
C THR A 56 -3.37 -7.82 13.70
N ARG A 57 -2.39 -7.57 14.57
CA ARG A 57 -2.20 -8.33 15.82
C ARG A 57 -3.38 -8.22 16.78
N ARG A 58 -4.11 -7.12 16.75
CA ARG A 58 -5.27 -6.86 17.62
C ARG A 58 -6.58 -7.29 16.98
N LEU A 59 -6.82 -6.89 15.74
CA LEU A 59 -8.06 -7.14 15.00
C LEU A 59 -7.84 -6.91 13.50
N GLN A 60 -7.83 -7.98 12.72
CA GLN A 60 -7.67 -7.93 11.26
C GLN A 60 -8.93 -7.44 10.52
N HIS A 61 -10.12 -7.74 11.03
CA HIS A 61 -11.38 -7.44 10.35
C HIS A 61 -12.50 -7.16 11.34
N SER A 62 -13.29 -6.15 11.04
CA SER A 62 -14.60 -5.90 11.64
C SER A 62 -15.55 -5.51 10.52
N THR A 63 -16.76 -6.07 10.53
CA THR A 63 -17.83 -5.57 9.69
C THR A 63 -18.31 -4.20 10.20
N VAL A 64 -18.93 -3.43 9.32
CA VAL A 64 -19.54 -2.13 9.63
C VAL A 64 -20.73 -2.22 10.61
N LEU A 65 -21.22 -3.43 10.89
CA LEU A 65 -22.27 -3.66 11.88
C LEU A 65 -21.79 -3.44 13.33
N TYR A 66 -20.48 -3.45 13.57
CA TYR A 66 -19.89 -3.24 14.88
C TYR A 66 -19.12 -1.93 14.94
N LEU A 67 -19.11 -1.32 16.13
CA LEU A 67 -18.38 -0.07 16.36
C LEU A 67 -16.87 -0.31 16.31
N ASN A 68 -16.17 0.49 15.51
CA ASN A 68 -14.71 0.53 15.46
C ASN A 68 -14.24 1.97 15.32
N ASN A 69 -13.54 2.48 16.34
CA ASN A 69 -13.06 3.86 16.40
C ASN A 69 -12.14 4.22 15.24
N ALA A 70 -11.38 3.26 14.69
CA ALA A 70 -10.44 3.51 13.60
C ALA A 70 -11.13 4.09 12.35
N VAL A 71 -12.40 3.74 12.12
CA VAL A 71 -13.17 4.27 10.98
C VAL A 71 -13.56 5.73 11.22
N ALA A 72 -13.98 6.08 12.44
CA ALA A 72 -14.35 7.45 12.80
C ALA A 72 -13.13 8.37 12.80
N GLU A 73 -12.04 7.96 13.43
CA GLU A 73 -10.76 8.68 13.45
C GLU A 73 -10.22 8.90 12.03
N PHE A 74 -10.31 7.88 11.17
CA PHE A 74 -9.92 8.02 9.77
C PHE A 74 -10.82 9.00 9.01
N ALA A 75 -12.13 8.96 9.23
CA ALA A 75 -13.08 9.87 8.59
C ALA A 75 -12.81 11.34 8.98
N GLU A 76 -12.55 11.61 10.26
CA GLU A 76 -12.18 12.95 10.75
C GLU A 76 -10.83 13.41 10.17
N ALA A 77 -9.81 12.56 10.22
CA ALA A 77 -8.50 12.87 9.67
C ALA A 77 -8.58 13.16 8.17
N LEU A 78 -9.35 12.36 7.43
CA LEU A 78 -9.56 12.52 6.00
C LEU A 78 -10.31 13.81 5.69
N ALA A 79 -11.44 14.06 6.35
CA ALA A 79 -12.23 15.29 6.18
C ALA A 79 -11.39 16.55 6.42
N SER A 80 -10.48 16.53 7.40
CA SER A 80 -9.58 17.66 7.69
C SER A 80 -8.62 18.04 6.56
N LYS A 81 -8.40 17.14 5.58
CA LYS A 81 -7.52 17.39 4.42
C LYS A 81 -8.26 17.96 3.22
N PHE A 82 -9.60 17.93 3.23
CA PHE A 82 -10.40 18.45 2.13
C PHE A 82 -10.63 19.98 2.26
N PRO A 83 -10.72 20.71 1.14
CA PRO A 83 -11.09 22.13 1.18
C PRO A 83 -12.54 22.30 1.69
N GLY A 84 -12.80 23.31 2.52
CA GLY A 84 -14.06 23.51 3.24
C GLY A 84 -15.30 23.82 2.38
N ASN A 85 -15.18 23.82 1.06
CA ASN A 85 -16.24 24.10 0.09
C ASN A 85 -16.47 22.94 -0.89
N LEU A 86 -16.25 21.68 -0.46
CA LEU A 86 -16.67 20.52 -1.24
C LEU A 86 -18.17 20.61 -1.51
N LYS A 87 -18.53 20.69 -2.80
CA LYS A 87 -19.91 20.60 -3.28
C LYS A 87 -20.33 19.14 -3.42
#